data_AF-A0A8S1NSM2-F1
#
_entry.id   AF-A0A8S1NSM2-F1
#
_cell.length_a   1.000
_cell.length_b   1.000
_cell.length_c   1.000
_cell.angle_alpha   90.00
_cell.angle_beta   90.00
_cell.angle_gamma   90.00
#
_symmetry.space_group_name_H-M   'P 1'
#
loop_
_entity.id
_entity.type
_entity.pdbx_description
1 polymer ?
#
loop_
_entity_poly.entity_id
_entity_poly.type
_entity_poly.pdbx_seq_one_letter_code
_entity_poly.pdbx_strand_id
1 'polypeptide(L)'
;MNYIYHIKSPISLICIAPHKCQRKLCVECMYDHGVDTKQTVPINKFQDKAMKKLKDSKPGDTSKLNEQRMIFKVLLTQIDQMLKKILEELSQSIKQVYDQIEKENQSYLNLINENTNLAESSYTDIEKLVNIVDGPTLYNWNVEKNSYLIDLNKQKSLVGSAYQDFYRKVRRRDLIDSIIDQVSIQVISKGKKKFIK
;
A
#
# COMPACT_ATOMS: atom_id res chain seq x y z
N MET A 1 -10.95 45.88 -5.80
CA MET A 1 -11.83 47.01 -6.18
C MET A 1 -12.33 47.65 -4.90
N ASN A 2 -11.88 48.87 -4.60
CA ASN A 2 -12.41 49.67 -3.49
C ASN A 2 -13.73 50.30 -3.95
N TYR A 3 -14.85 50.01 -3.27
CA TYR A 3 -16.09 50.76 -3.50
C TYR A 3 -15.92 52.20 -2.98
N ILE A 4 -16.16 53.16 -3.86
CA ILE A 4 -15.90 54.62 -3.70
C ILE A 4 -17.14 55.35 -3.13
N TYR A 5 -18.27 54.67 -2.96
CA TYR A 5 -19.55 55.34 -2.67
C TYR A 5 -19.61 56.03 -1.29
N HIS A 6 -18.87 55.55 -0.29
CA HIS A 6 -18.84 56.15 1.05
C HIS A 6 -17.41 56.39 1.57
N ILE A 7 -16.56 57.06 0.78
CA ILE A 7 -15.13 57.31 1.12
C ILE A 7 -14.97 57.96 2.51
N LYS A 8 -15.93 58.78 2.93
CA LYS A 8 -15.86 59.52 4.21
C LYS A 8 -16.34 58.69 5.42
N SER A 9 -17.01 57.57 5.20
CA SER A 9 -17.62 56.77 6.28
C SER A 9 -16.64 55.67 6.73
N PRO A 10 -16.25 55.62 8.01
CA PRO A 10 -15.31 54.63 8.49
C PRO A 10 -15.91 53.23 8.41
N ILE A 11 -15.08 52.26 8.01
CA ILE A 11 -15.43 50.84 8.04
C ILE A 11 -15.53 50.41 9.49
N SER A 12 -16.72 50.02 9.93
CA SER A 12 -16.99 49.63 11.32
C SER A 12 -17.59 48.23 11.44
N LEU A 13 -17.99 47.60 10.33
CA LEU A 13 -18.70 46.34 10.29
C LEU A 13 -18.06 45.34 9.30
N ILE A 14 -18.18 44.05 9.62
CA ILE A 14 -17.83 42.93 8.75
C ILE A 14 -19.08 42.09 8.48
N CYS A 15 -19.44 41.91 7.21
CA CYS A 15 -20.48 40.96 6.79
C CYS A 15 -19.97 39.51 6.86
N ILE A 16 -20.71 38.65 7.56
CA ILE A 16 -20.39 37.22 7.77
C ILE A 16 -21.37 36.26 7.07
N ALA A 17 -22.32 36.77 6.28
CA ALA A 17 -23.28 35.94 5.56
C ALA A 17 -22.62 35.06 4.47
N PRO A 18 -23.19 33.90 4.11
CA PRO A 18 -22.61 32.95 3.15
C PRO A 18 -22.82 33.34 1.66
N HIS A 19 -22.61 34.60 1.29
CA HIS A 19 -22.69 35.08 -0.10
C HIS A 19 -21.40 35.82 -0.54
N LYS A 20 -21.22 36.07 -1.83
CA LYS A 20 -20.06 36.80 -2.36
C LYS A 20 -20.35 38.31 -2.37
N CYS A 21 -19.87 39.05 -1.38
CA CYS A 21 -19.96 40.51 -1.33
C CYS A 21 -18.65 41.15 -0.85
N GLN A 22 -18.58 42.47 -0.91
CA GLN A 22 -17.58 43.22 -0.15
C GLN A 22 -17.85 43.03 1.35
N ARG A 23 -16.88 42.44 2.07
CA ARG A 23 -17.07 42.05 3.47
C ARG A 23 -16.91 43.20 4.46
N LYS A 24 -16.11 44.21 4.10
CA LYS A 24 -15.86 45.39 4.92
C LYS A 24 -16.90 46.45 4.60
N LEU A 25 -17.71 46.81 5.60
CA LEU A 25 -18.86 47.70 5.43
C LEU A 25 -18.74 48.90 6.38
N CYS A 26 -19.06 50.10 5.88
CA CYS A 26 -19.58 51.17 6.73
C CYS A 26 -21.09 50.92 6.97
N VAL A 27 -21.71 51.72 7.83
CA VAL A 27 -23.14 51.58 8.15
C VAL A 27 -24.03 51.80 6.92
N GLU A 28 -23.70 52.77 6.07
CA GLU A 28 -24.46 53.07 4.84
C GLU A 28 -24.40 51.90 3.86
N CYS A 29 -23.22 51.31 3.62
CA CYS A 29 -23.08 50.12 2.79
C CYS A 29 -23.89 48.92 3.34
N MET A 30 -24.06 48.78 4.66
CA MET A 30 -24.89 47.72 5.22
C MET A 30 -26.36 47.86 4.80
N TYR A 31 -26.88 49.09 4.81
CA TYR A 31 -28.26 49.38 4.39
C TYR A 31 -28.43 49.24 2.87
N ASP A 32 -27.54 49.83 2.08
CA ASP A 32 -27.63 49.80 0.60
C ASP A 32 -27.58 48.38 0.03
N HIS A 33 -26.78 47.51 0.67
CA HIS A 33 -26.67 46.11 0.26
C HIS A 33 -27.72 45.21 0.92
N GLY A 34 -28.64 45.77 1.73
CA GLY A 34 -29.70 45.00 2.40
C GLY A 34 -29.17 43.90 3.33
N VAL A 35 -27.99 44.10 3.91
CA VAL A 35 -27.35 43.08 4.76
C VAL A 35 -28.07 43.04 6.10
N ASP A 36 -28.61 41.88 6.47
CA ASP A 36 -29.20 41.66 7.80
C ASP A 36 -28.18 41.99 8.89
N THR A 37 -28.58 42.84 9.84
CA THR A 37 -27.79 43.19 11.03
C THR A 37 -27.32 41.96 11.83
N LYS A 38 -28.06 40.85 11.79
CA LYS A 38 -27.65 39.58 12.43
C LYS A 38 -26.47 38.91 11.72
N GLN A 39 -26.24 39.26 10.47
CA GLN A 39 -25.16 38.79 9.62
C GLN A 39 -23.99 39.78 9.53
N THR A 40 -23.96 40.80 10.38
CA THR A 40 -22.80 41.70 10.52
C THR A 40 -22.19 41.60 11.92
N VAL A 41 -20.90 41.92 12.00
CA VAL A 41 -20.15 41.94 13.26
C VAL A 41 -19.33 43.22 13.30
N PRO A 42 -19.35 43.97 14.43
CA PRO A 42 -18.43 45.10 14.61
C PRO A 42 -16.98 44.68 14.37
N ILE A 43 -16.24 45.48 13.60
CA ILE A 43 -14.87 45.13 13.18
C ILE A 43 -13.94 44.88 14.38
N ASN A 44 -14.12 45.64 15.47
CA ASN A 44 -13.39 45.47 16.72
C ASN A 44 -13.75 44.17 17.48
N LYS A 45 -14.90 43.55 17.21
CA LYS A 45 -15.32 42.25 17.79
C LYS A 45 -15.07 41.07 16.86
N PHE A 46 -14.75 41.33 15.59
CA PHE A 46 -14.61 40.28 14.58
C PHE A 46 -13.44 39.35 14.89
N GLN A 47 -12.30 39.92 15.31
CA GLN A 47 -11.11 39.14 15.67
C GLN A 47 -11.41 38.17 16.83
N ASP A 48 -12.05 38.64 17.90
CA ASP A 48 -12.40 37.79 19.04
C ASP A 48 -13.35 36.66 18.65
N LYS A 49 -14.35 36.96 17.82
CA LYS A 49 -15.30 35.94 17.31
C LYS A 49 -14.59 34.90 16.44
N ALA A 50 -13.66 35.33 15.60
CA ALA A 50 -12.84 34.43 14.79
C ALA A 50 -11.91 33.57 15.66
N MET A 51 -11.23 34.16 16.64
CA MET A 51 -10.36 33.43 17.57
C MET A 51 -11.14 32.43 18.43
N LYS A 52 -12.34 32.80 18.92
CA LYS A 52 -13.22 31.88 19.63
C LYS A 52 -13.59 30.68 18.74
N LYS A 53 -14.04 30.94 17.51
CA LYS A 53 -14.42 29.87 16.59
C LYS A 53 -13.25 28.96 16.22
N LEU A 54 -12.04 29.51 16.08
CA LEU A 54 -10.81 28.73 15.91
C LEU A 54 -10.49 27.91 17.16
N LYS A 55 -10.58 28.47 18.37
CA LYS A 55 -10.37 27.71 19.61
C LYS A 55 -11.37 26.56 19.75
N ASP A 56 -12.65 26.82 19.47
CA ASP A 56 -13.73 25.84 19.53
C ASP A 56 -13.53 24.71 18.50
N SER A 57 -13.02 25.02 17.31
CA SER A 57 -12.72 24.03 16.27
C SER A 57 -11.41 23.28 16.50
N LYS A 58 -10.60 23.67 17.49
CA LYS A 58 -9.30 23.08 17.84
C LYS A 58 -8.44 22.68 16.62
N PRO A 59 -8.13 23.59 15.68
CA PRO A 59 -7.40 23.28 14.45
C PRO A 59 -5.97 22.79 14.71
N GLY A 60 -5.41 23.09 15.89
CA GLY A 60 -4.12 22.57 16.36
C GLY A 60 -4.18 21.19 17.01
N ASP A 61 -5.37 20.61 17.22
CA ASP A 61 -5.52 19.26 17.73
C ASP A 61 -5.15 18.24 16.65
N THR A 62 -3.88 17.86 16.66
CA THR A 62 -3.30 16.88 15.73
C THR A 62 -3.40 15.45 16.24
N SER A 63 -4.08 15.20 17.37
CA SER A 63 -4.15 13.86 17.99
C SER A 63 -4.68 12.81 17.02
N LYS A 64 -5.81 13.08 16.34
CA LYS A 64 -6.39 12.20 15.32
C LYS A 64 -5.46 11.98 14.13
N LEU A 65 -4.77 13.02 13.67
CA LEU A 65 -3.81 12.91 12.56
C LEU A 65 -2.63 12.01 12.95
N ASN A 66 -2.12 12.17 14.17
CA ASN A 66 -1.03 11.35 14.70
C ASN A 66 -1.47 9.90 14.91
N GLU A 67 -2.69 9.66 15.39
CA GLU A 67 -3.29 8.32 15.48
C GLU A 67 -3.35 7.65 14.10
N GLN A 68 -3.86 8.37 13.09
CA GLN A 68 -3.89 7.86 11.71
C GLN A 68 -2.49 7.54 11.19
N ARG A 69 -1.52 8.45 11.36
CA ARG A 69 -0.11 8.21 10.95
C ARG A 69 0.46 6.95 11.59
N MET A 70 0.17 6.71 12.87
CA MET A 70 0.64 5.52 13.58
C MET A 70 0.01 4.24 13.01
N ILE A 71 -1.31 4.25 12.75
CA ILE A 71 -2.01 3.13 12.12
C ILE A 71 -1.40 2.79 10.75
N PHE A 72 -1.20 3.80 9.90
CA PHE A 72 -0.57 3.60 8.59
C PHE A 72 0.86 3.05 8.71
N LYS A 73 1.65 3.56 9.66
CA LYS A 73 3.02 3.06 9.89
C LYS A 73 3.03 1.58 10.25
N VAL A 74 2.14 1.15 11.15
CA VAL A 74 2.02 -0.26 11.55
C VAL A 74 1.62 -1.13 10.35
N LEU A 75 0.63 -0.70 9.58
CA LEU A 75 0.18 -1.43 8.40
C LEU A 75 1.29 -1.59 7.35
N LEU A 76 2.05 -0.52 7.08
CA LEU A 76 3.18 -0.57 6.15
C LEU A 76 4.28 -1.52 6.62
N THR A 77 4.59 -1.54 7.92
CA THR A 77 5.54 -2.50 8.49
C THR A 77 5.06 -3.95 8.34
N GLN A 78 3.77 -4.21 8.55
CA GLN A 78 3.20 -5.55 8.36
C GLN A 78 3.29 -5.99 6.89
N ILE A 79 2.97 -5.10 5.94
CA ILE A 79 3.09 -5.38 4.51
C ILE A 79 4.55 -5.70 4.14
N ASP A 80 5.52 -4.90 4.61
CA ASP A 80 6.95 -5.14 4.36
C ASP A 80 7.40 -6.52 4.88
N GLN A 81 7.01 -6.89 6.10
CA GLN A 81 7.33 -8.19 6.68
C GLN A 81 6.71 -9.35 5.90
N MET A 82 5.45 -9.22 5.50
CA MET A 82 4.78 -10.25 4.70
C MET A 82 5.45 -10.43 3.34
N LEU A 83 5.81 -9.33 2.66
CA LEU A 83 6.49 -9.39 1.37
C LEU A 83 7.87 -10.05 1.50
N LYS A 84 8.65 -9.72 2.53
CA LYS A 84 9.94 -10.37 2.79
C LYS A 84 9.79 -11.87 2.98
N LYS A 85 8.84 -12.29 3.81
CA LYS A 85 8.58 -13.73 4.05
C LYS A 85 8.20 -14.46 2.76
N ILE A 86 7.31 -13.90 1.95
CA ILE A 86 6.92 -14.49 0.66
C ILE A 86 8.14 -14.63 -0.26
N LEU A 87 9.01 -13.61 -0.32
CA LEU A 87 10.23 -13.66 -1.14
C LEU A 87 11.23 -14.70 -0.64
N GLU A 88 11.39 -14.84 0.68
CA GLU A 88 12.24 -15.86 1.30
C GLU A 88 11.72 -17.27 0.97
N GLU A 89 10.43 -17.53 1.17
CA GLU A 89 9.79 -18.82 0.86
C GLU A 89 9.91 -19.18 -0.63
N LEU A 90 9.67 -18.20 -1.52
CA LEU A 90 9.85 -18.39 -2.96
C LEU A 90 11.31 -18.70 -3.31
N SER A 91 12.26 -17.97 -2.74
CA SER A 91 13.69 -18.20 -2.96
C SER A 91 14.10 -19.61 -2.50
N GLN A 92 13.61 -20.05 -1.35
CA GLN A 92 13.89 -21.39 -0.83
C GLN A 92 13.28 -22.48 -1.72
N SER A 93 12.03 -22.29 -2.18
CA SER A 93 11.37 -23.22 -3.09
C SER A 93 12.14 -23.37 -4.42
N ILE A 94 12.56 -22.25 -5.02
CA ILE A 94 13.39 -22.25 -6.24
C ILE A 94 14.70 -23.01 -6.00
N LYS A 95 15.37 -22.74 -4.88
CA LYS A 95 16.62 -23.42 -4.52
C LYS A 95 16.40 -24.93 -4.40
N GLN A 96 15.35 -25.38 -3.71
CA GLN A 96 15.06 -26.81 -3.54
C GLN A 96 14.88 -27.54 -4.87
N VAL A 97 14.24 -26.90 -5.87
CA VAL A 97 14.10 -27.49 -7.21
C VAL A 97 15.47 -27.65 -7.89
N TYR A 98 16.33 -26.63 -7.83
CA TYR A 98 17.68 -26.71 -8.39
C TYR A 98 18.54 -27.76 -7.66
N ASP A 99 18.53 -27.75 -6.33
CA ASP A 99 19.27 -28.72 -5.50
C ASP A 99 18.82 -30.16 -5.83
N GLN A 100 17.52 -30.39 -6.03
CA GLN A 100 16.99 -31.70 -6.43
C GLN A 100 17.47 -32.12 -7.83
N ILE A 101 17.45 -31.21 -8.81
CA ILE A 101 17.97 -31.47 -10.16
C ILE A 101 19.45 -31.80 -10.11
N GLU A 102 20.24 -31.03 -9.35
CA GLU A 102 21.68 -31.24 -9.21
C GLU A 102 21.98 -32.57 -8.51
N LYS A 103 21.29 -32.87 -7.41
CA LYS A 103 21.43 -34.13 -6.69
C LYS A 103 21.13 -35.33 -7.57
N GLU A 104 20.05 -35.27 -8.35
CA GLU A 104 19.65 -36.37 -9.22
C GLU A 104 20.65 -36.54 -10.38
N ASN A 105 21.09 -35.44 -11.01
CA ASN A 105 22.15 -35.48 -12.02
C ASN A 105 23.44 -36.11 -11.47
N GLN A 106 23.85 -35.69 -10.27
CA GLN A 106 25.05 -36.21 -9.63
C GLN A 106 24.92 -37.69 -9.29
N SER A 107 23.72 -38.14 -8.88
CA SER A 107 23.46 -39.56 -8.60
C SER A 107 23.74 -40.45 -9.82
N TYR A 108 23.36 -40.01 -11.02
CA TYR A 108 23.66 -40.74 -12.26
C TYR A 108 25.15 -40.73 -12.60
N LEU A 109 25.84 -39.60 -12.41
CA LEU A 109 27.28 -39.51 -12.64
C LEU A 109 28.09 -40.38 -11.68
N ASN A 110 27.66 -40.44 -10.41
CA ASN A 110 28.32 -41.21 -9.37
C ASN A 110 28.26 -42.72 -9.63
N LEU A 111 27.19 -43.23 -10.27
CA LEU A 111 27.10 -44.64 -10.65
C LEU A 111 28.30 -45.11 -11.50
N ILE A 112 28.87 -44.23 -12.32
CA ILE A 112 30.02 -44.51 -13.18
C ILE A 112 31.33 -44.11 -12.50
N ASN A 113 31.37 -42.91 -11.89
CA ASN A 113 32.61 -42.33 -11.39
C ASN A 113 33.09 -42.94 -10.05
N GLU A 114 32.18 -43.43 -9.22
CA GLU A 114 32.51 -43.99 -7.90
C GLU A 114 32.72 -45.52 -7.93
N ASN A 115 32.33 -46.19 -9.02
CA ASN A 115 32.50 -47.64 -9.20
C ASN A 115 33.67 -47.95 -10.15
N THR A 116 34.89 -47.94 -9.62
CA THR A 116 36.12 -48.28 -10.37
C THR A 116 36.13 -49.73 -10.89
N ASN A 117 35.39 -50.63 -10.25
CA ASN A 117 35.17 -52.00 -10.70
C ASN A 117 33.67 -52.33 -10.74
N LEU A 118 33.05 -52.22 -11.92
CA LEU A 118 31.62 -52.52 -12.09
C LEU A 118 31.25 -53.95 -11.69
N ALA A 119 32.18 -54.90 -11.71
CA ALA A 119 31.90 -56.27 -11.27
C ALA A 119 31.60 -56.40 -9.77
N GLU A 120 32.00 -55.39 -8.96
CA GLU A 120 31.75 -55.33 -7.51
C GLU A 120 30.56 -54.43 -7.14
N SER A 121 29.96 -53.74 -8.12
CA SER A 121 28.79 -52.88 -7.88
C SER A 121 27.58 -53.69 -7.45
N SER A 122 26.68 -53.04 -6.69
CA SER A 122 25.44 -53.70 -6.28
C SER A 122 24.58 -54.05 -7.48
N TYR A 123 23.79 -55.11 -7.38
CA TYR A 123 22.82 -55.48 -8.43
C TYR A 123 21.90 -54.30 -8.81
N THR A 124 21.50 -53.49 -7.83
CA THR A 124 20.69 -52.28 -8.03
C THR A 124 21.41 -51.22 -8.87
N ASP A 125 22.70 -51.01 -8.65
CA ASP A 125 23.48 -50.03 -9.43
C ASP A 125 23.73 -50.51 -10.86
N ILE A 126 23.98 -51.81 -11.04
CA ILE A 126 24.06 -52.44 -12.36
C ILE A 126 22.73 -52.32 -13.11
N GLU A 127 21.61 -52.63 -12.47
CA GLU A 127 20.29 -52.49 -13.08
C GLU A 127 20.00 -51.03 -13.47
N LYS A 128 20.37 -50.06 -12.63
CA LYS A 128 20.28 -48.63 -12.99
C LYS A 128 21.15 -48.28 -14.20
N LEU A 129 22.38 -48.78 -14.25
CA LEU A 129 23.30 -48.57 -15.39
C LEU A 129 22.76 -49.20 -16.68
N VAL A 130 22.20 -50.41 -16.62
CA VAL A 130 21.51 -51.05 -17.75
C VAL A 130 20.34 -50.19 -18.21
N ASN A 131 19.52 -49.69 -17.27
CA ASN A 131 18.41 -48.79 -17.59
C ASN A 131 18.84 -47.42 -18.11
N ILE A 132 20.10 -47.01 -17.87
CA ILE A 132 20.70 -45.81 -18.46
C ILE A 132 21.17 -46.06 -19.89
N VAL A 133 21.79 -47.24 -20.14
CA VAL A 133 22.36 -47.61 -21.45
C VAL A 133 21.27 -47.99 -22.46
N ASP A 134 20.40 -48.91 -22.08
CA ASP A 134 19.38 -49.51 -22.97
C ASP A 134 17.96 -49.03 -22.64
N GLY A 135 17.77 -48.42 -21.46
CA GLY A 135 16.46 -47.99 -20.97
C GLY A 135 16.15 -46.51 -21.20
N PRO A 136 14.89 -46.10 -20.94
CA PRO A 136 14.45 -44.71 -21.11
C PRO A 136 14.86 -43.81 -19.94
N THR A 137 15.66 -44.26 -18.97
CA THR A 137 15.88 -43.54 -17.69
C THR A 137 16.38 -42.12 -17.89
N LEU A 138 17.46 -41.92 -18.64
CA LEU A 138 17.99 -40.57 -18.89
C LEU A 138 17.04 -39.71 -19.73
N TYR A 139 16.30 -40.33 -20.65
CA TYR A 139 15.29 -39.63 -21.42
C TYR A 139 14.14 -39.14 -20.52
N ASN A 140 13.58 -40.02 -19.70
CA ASN A 140 12.52 -39.73 -18.75
C ASN A 140 12.97 -38.66 -17.75
N TRP A 141 14.18 -38.80 -17.20
CA TRP A 141 14.77 -37.79 -16.33
C TRP A 141 14.92 -36.44 -17.03
N ASN A 142 15.37 -36.41 -18.29
CA ASN A 142 15.44 -35.16 -19.05
C ASN A 142 14.06 -34.52 -19.27
N VAL A 143 13.03 -35.33 -19.53
CA VAL A 143 11.64 -34.85 -19.62
C VAL A 143 11.19 -34.23 -18.29
N GLU A 144 11.43 -34.93 -17.17
CA GLU A 144 11.06 -34.45 -15.83
C GLU A 144 11.81 -33.17 -15.44
N LYS A 145 13.14 -33.15 -15.62
CA LYS A 145 13.99 -31.96 -15.44
C LYS A 145 13.48 -30.78 -16.25
N ASN A 146 13.13 -30.99 -17.52
CA ASN A 146 12.58 -29.93 -18.36
C ASN A 146 11.22 -29.45 -17.85
N SER A 147 10.38 -30.34 -17.31
CA SER A 147 9.13 -29.95 -16.67
C SER A 147 9.38 -29.02 -15.48
N TYR A 148 10.31 -29.36 -14.58
CA TYR A 148 10.69 -28.49 -13.46
C TYR A 148 11.17 -27.11 -13.94
N LEU A 149 12.04 -27.07 -14.96
CA LEU A 149 12.57 -25.81 -15.50
C LEU A 149 11.48 -24.96 -16.17
N ILE A 150 10.55 -25.58 -16.89
CA ILE A 150 9.40 -24.89 -17.48
C ILE A 150 8.53 -24.28 -16.39
N ASP A 151 8.24 -25.02 -15.32
CA ASP A 151 7.41 -24.54 -14.23
C ASP A 151 8.08 -23.41 -13.45
N LEU A 152 9.39 -23.51 -13.19
CA LEU A 152 10.17 -22.38 -12.63
C LEU A 152 10.08 -21.12 -13.52
N ASN A 153 10.15 -21.29 -14.85
CA ASN A 153 10.02 -20.16 -15.77
C ASN A 153 8.61 -19.56 -15.79
N LYS A 154 7.56 -20.38 -15.68
CA LYS A 154 6.18 -19.89 -15.50
C LYS A 154 6.04 -19.09 -14.21
N GLN A 155 6.56 -19.61 -13.09
CA GLN A 155 6.51 -18.93 -11.80
C GLN A 155 7.26 -17.59 -11.85
N LYS A 156 8.45 -17.55 -12.48
CA LYS A 156 9.18 -16.30 -12.73
C LYS A 156 8.34 -15.27 -13.48
N SER A 157 7.63 -15.69 -14.53
CA SER A 157 6.75 -14.81 -15.31
C SER A 157 5.59 -14.29 -14.47
N LEU A 158 4.92 -15.16 -13.71
CA LEU A 158 3.81 -14.80 -12.82
C LEU A 158 4.23 -13.79 -11.75
N VAL A 159 5.36 -14.04 -11.09
CA VAL A 159 5.92 -13.13 -10.08
C VAL A 159 6.26 -11.78 -10.70
N GLY A 160 6.88 -11.78 -11.89
CA GLY A 160 7.17 -10.55 -12.64
C GLY A 160 5.91 -9.75 -12.94
N SER A 161 4.84 -10.41 -13.42
CA SER A 161 3.56 -9.75 -13.69
C SER A 161 2.90 -9.21 -12.41
N ALA A 162 2.88 -9.99 -11.34
CA ALA A 162 2.32 -9.59 -10.05
C ALA A 162 3.04 -8.36 -9.48
N TYR A 163 4.37 -8.33 -9.59
CA TYR A 163 5.18 -7.17 -9.19
C TYR A 163 4.81 -5.90 -9.98
N GLN A 164 4.71 -6.00 -11.30
CA GLN A 164 4.33 -4.86 -12.15
C GLN A 164 2.91 -4.36 -11.84
N ASP A 165 1.98 -5.28 -11.61
CA ASP A 165 0.61 -4.95 -11.23
C ASP A 165 0.54 -4.25 -9.89
N PHE A 166 1.26 -4.76 -8.89
CA PHE A 166 1.37 -4.14 -7.58
C PHE A 166 1.96 -2.73 -7.69
N TYR A 167 3.10 -2.58 -8.38
CA TYR A 167 3.76 -1.29 -8.60
C TYR A 167 2.83 -0.27 -9.27
N ARG A 168 2.09 -0.70 -10.30
CA ARG A 168 1.11 0.13 -10.99
C ARG A 168 -0.02 0.60 -10.07
N LYS A 169 -0.58 -0.29 -9.24
CA LYS A 169 -1.64 0.05 -8.27
C LYS A 169 -1.16 1.03 -7.20
N VAL A 170 0.07 0.87 -6.72
CA VAL A 170 0.69 1.82 -5.78
C VAL A 170 0.87 3.19 -6.45
N ARG A 171 1.42 3.23 -7.67
CA ARG A 171 1.70 4.47 -8.40
C ARG A 171 0.43 5.27 -8.75
N ARG A 172 -0.66 4.58 -9.08
CA ARG A 172 -1.94 5.21 -9.44
C ARG A 172 -2.76 5.69 -8.24
N ARG A 173 -2.30 5.46 -7.01
CA ARG A 173 -3.04 5.65 -5.76
C ARG A 173 -4.23 4.71 -5.55
N ASP A 174 -4.59 3.84 -6.49
CA ASP A 174 -5.63 2.82 -6.32
C ASP A 174 -5.47 2.03 -5.00
N LEU A 175 -4.24 1.67 -4.65
CA LEU A 175 -3.96 0.99 -3.38
C LEU A 175 -4.09 1.91 -2.17
N ILE A 176 -3.66 3.17 -2.30
CA ILE A 176 -3.75 4.16 -1.23
C ILE A 176 -5.22 4.46 -0.91
N ASP A 177 -6.05 4.63 -1.92
CA ASP A 177 -7.47 4.90 -1.78
C ASP A 177 -8.18 3.70 -1.15
N SER A 178 -7.85 2.47 -1.58
CA SER A 178 -8.36 1.25 -0.94
C SER A 178 -7.98 1.11 0.54
N ILE A 179 -6.73 1.46 0.90
CA ILE A 179 -6.30 1.45 2.30
C ILE A 179 -7.02 2.54 3.11
N ILE A 180 -7.18 3.74 2.53
CA ILE A 180 -7.92 4.85 3.18
C ILE A 180 -9.36 4.42 3.49
N ASP A 181 -10.03 3.74 2.58
CA ASP A 181 -11.39 3.24 2.78
C ASP A 181 -11.45 2.22 3.93
N GLN A 182 -10.52 1.26 3.97
CA GLN A 182 -10.46 0.26 5.04
C GLN A 182 -10.19 0.87 6.41
N VAL A 183 -9.26 1.83 6.49
CA VAL A 183 -8.96 2.54 7.74
C VAL A 183 -10.16 3.38 8.20
N SER A 184 -10.84 4.05 7.27
CA SER A 184 -12.04 4.84 7.56
C SER A 184 -13.16 3.99 8.17
N ILE A 185 -13.38 2.77 7.65
CA ILE A 185 -14.35 1.82 8.19
C ILE A 185 -13.98 1.39 9.64
N GLN A 186 -12.70 1.09 9.89
CA GLN A 186 -12.24 0.67 11.22
C GLN A 186 -12.40 1.78 12.27
N VAL A 187 -12.11 3.03 11.93
CA VAL A 187 -12.27 4.19 12.83
C VAL A 187 -13.75 4.41 13.20
N ILE A 188 -14.65 4.32 12.22
CA ILE A 188 -16.10 4.47 12.45
C ILE A 188 -16.62 3.36 13.38
N SER A 189 -16.17 2.12 13.19
CA SER A 189 -16.60 0.98 14.02
C SER A 189 -16.16 1.09 15.49
N LYS A 190 -14.96 1.63 15.74
CA LYS A 190 -14.43 1.87 17.10
C LYS A 190 -15.11 3.08 17.76
N GLY A 191 -15.48 4.09 17.00
CA GLY A 191 -16.23 5.25 17.50
C GLY A 191 -17.63 4.89 18.00
N LYS A 192 -18.35 4.01 17.31
CA LYS A 192 -19.70 3.57 17.73
C LYS A 192 -19.72 2.78 19.04
N LYS A 193 -18.66 2.03 19.36
CA LYS A 193 -18.57 1.26 20.63
C LYS A 193 -18.38 2.14 21.87
N LYS A 194 -17.98 3.41 21.73
CA LYS A 194 -17.78 4.34 22.87
C LYS A 194 -19.05 5.08 23.31
N PHE A 195 -20.14 5.01 22.53
CA PHE A 195 -21.39 5.72 22.82
C PHE A 195 -22.54 4.80 23.25
N ILE A 196 -22.26 3.51 23.47
CA ILE A 196 -23.21 2.54 24.02
C ILE A 196 -22.66 2.11 25.38
N LYS A 197 -22.75 2.99 26.37
CA LYS A 197 -22.64 2.69 27.80
C LYS A 197 -23.38 3.77 28.57
#